data_AF-A0A2M7BMP8-F1
#
_entry.id   AF-A0A2M7BMP8-F1
#
_cell.length_a   1.000
_cell.length_b   1.000
_cell.length_c   1.000
_cell.angle_alpha   90.00
_cell.angle_beta   90.00
_cell.angle_gamma   90.00
#
_symmetry.space_group_name_H-M   'P 1'
#
loop_
_entity.id
_entity.type
_entity.pdbx_description
1 polymer ?
#
loop_
_entity_poly.entity_id
_entity_poly.type
_entity_poly.pdbx_seq_one_letter_code
_entity_poly.pdbx_strand_id
1 'polypeptide(L)' 'MAEKREQIFWMNSYDPRLKTHALQNKLKEFNVFSINFQIRVIFEFVDVNTVWFHSIGSHDIYK' A
#
# COMPACT_ATOMS: atom_id res chain seq x y z
N MET A 1 -4.36 -15.30 -2.48
CA MET A 1 -4.10 -14.15 -3.39
C MET A 1 -3.51 -12.96 -2.65
N ALA A 2 -4.00 -12.62 -1.45
CA ALA A 2 -3.43 -11.54 -0.64
C ALA A 2 -1.99 -11.83 -0.16
N GLU A 3 -1.74 -13.03 0.36
CA GLU A 3 -0.41 -13.47 0.83
C GLU A 3 0.69 -13.34 -0.24
N LYS A 4 0.37 -13.62 -1.51
CA LYS A 4 1.34 -13.48 -2.62
C LYS A 4 1.74 -12.03 -2.88
N ARG A 5 0.82 -11.08 -2.67
CA ARG A 5 1.11 -9.65 -2.88
C ARG A 5 1.87 -9.05 -1.70
N GLU A 6 1.59 -9.51 -0.50
CA GLU A 6 2.34 -9.14 0.70
C GLU A 6 3.81 -9.61 0.60
N GLN A 7 4.04 -10.83 0.12
CA GLN A 7 5.41 -11.30 -0.18
C GLN A 7 6.13 -10.45 -1.24
N ILE A 8 5.42 -10.05 -2.30
CA ILE A 8 5.99 -9.15 -3.32
C ILE A 8 6.32 -7.78 -2.70
N PHE A 9 5.48 -7.27 -1.79
CA PHE A 9 5.71 -6.01 -1.09
C PHE A 9 7.01 -6.03 -0.29
N TRP A 10 7.28 -7.10 0.48
CA TRP A 10 8.52 -7.20 1.24
C TRP A 10 9.76 -7.36 0.36
N MET A 11 9.63 -7.96 -0.82
CA MET A 11 10.74 -8.08 -1.77
C MET A 11 10.99 -6.77 -2.53
N ASN A 12 9.93 -6.08 -2.92
CA ASN A 12 9.97 -4.77 -3.59
C ASN A 12 8.62 -4.05 -3.42
N SER A 13 8.58 -3.07 -2.52
CA SER A 13 7.38 -2.28 -2.21
C SER A 13 6.86 -1.44 -3.39
N TYR A 14 7.68 -1.22 -4.43
CA TYR A 14 7.32 -0.49 -5.65
C TYR A 14 7.22 -1.40 -6.89
N ASP A 15 7.10 -2.72 -6.69
CA ASP A 15 6.91 -3.66 -7.79
C ASP A 15 5.67 -3.25 -8.63
N PRO A 16 5.77 -3.19 -9.98
CA PRO A 16 4.67 -2.77 -10.84
C PRO A 16 3.37 -3.56 -10.64
N ARG A 17 3.45 -4.81 -10.16
CA ARG A 17 2.28 -5.64 -9.85
C ARG A 17 1.45 -5.08 -8.69
N LEU A 18 2.08 -4.37 -7.76
CA LEU A 18 1.46 -3.75 -6.59
C LEU A 18 0.75 -2.43 -6.91
N LYS A 19 1.13 -1.77 -8.02
CA LYS A 19 0.60 -0.44 -8.39
C LYS A 19 0.76 0.58 -7.27
N THR A 20 1.89 0.55 -6.57
CA THR A 20 2.18 1.42 -5.43
C THR A 20 2.25 2.89 -5.86
N HIS A 21 1.61 3.78 -5.12
CA HIS A 21 1.69 5.23 -5.33
C HIS A 21 1.46 5.99 -4.02
N ALA A 22 2.04 7.19 -3.92
CA ALA A 22 1.76 8.12 -2.84
C ALA A 22 0.32 8.65 -2.94
N LEU A 23 -0.29 8.92 -1.79
CA LEU A 23 -1.59 9.58 -1.76
C LEU A 23 -1.48 11.07 -2.05
N GLN A 24 -2.59 11.66 -2.46
CA GLN A 24 -2.63 13.07 -2.81
C GLN A 24 -2.90 13.96 -1.58
N ASN A 25 -2.65 15.26 -1.72
CA ASN A 25 -3.01 16.30 -0.77
C ASN A 25 -2.42 16.10 0.64
N LYS A 26 -3.25 16.18 1.68
CA LYS A 26 -2.84 16.10 3.09
C LYS A 26 -2.31 14.71 3.49
N LEU A 27 -2.39 13.73 2.60
CA LEU A 27 -1.98 12.34 2.85
C LEU A 27 -0.71 11.95 2.09
N LYS A 28 0.05 12.91 1.53
CA LYS A 28 1.27 12.64 0.74
C LYS A 28 2.35 11.83 1.46
N GLU A 29 2.32 11.79 2.79
CA GLU A 29 3.24 10.99 3.60
C GLU A 29 2.88 9.50 3.57
N PHE A 30 1.65 9.17 3.19
CA PHE A 30 1.17 7.81 3.04
C PHE A 30 1.27 7.32 1.59
N ASN A 31 1.57 6.03 1.46
CA ASN A 31 1.54 5.29 0.21
C ASN A 31 0.39 4.30 0.23
N VAL A 32 -0.01 3.86 -0.96
CA VAL A 32 -1.02 2.82 -1.12
C VAL A 32 -0.58 1.80 -2.14
N PHE A 33 -0.82 0.52 -1.86
CA PHE A 33 -0.65 -0.54 -2.83
C PHE A 33 -1.89 -1.41 -2.95
N SER A 34 -2.06 -2.07 -4.08
CA SER A 34 -3.22 -2.90 -4.39
C SER A 34 -2.95 -4.36 -4.02
N ILE A 35 -3.86 -4.97 -3.25
CA ILE A 35 -3.87 -6.42 -2.95
C ILE A 35 -4.59 -7.19 -4.07
N ASN A 36 -5.66 -6.61 -4.59
CA ASN A 36 -6.38 -7.08 -5.76
C ASN A 36 -7.05 -5.89 -6.47
N PHE A 37 -8.02 -6.13 -7.36
CA PHE A 37 -8.69 -5.05 -8.06
C PHE A 37 -9.49 -4.12 -7.13
N GLN A 38 -9.99 -4.60 -6.00
CA GLN A 38 -10.86 -3.83 -5.11
C GLN A 38 -10.13 -3.36 -3.86
N ILE A 39 -9.26 -4.19 -3.27
CA ILE A 39 -8.64 -3.99 -1.97
C ILE A 39 -7.28 -3.30 -2.11
N ARG A 40 -7.08 -2.28 -1.28
CA ARG A 40 -5.85 -1.49 -1.14
C ARG A 40 -5.40 -1.46 0.31
N VAL A 41 -4.08 -1.33 0.50
CA VAL A 41 -3.44 -1.17 1.81
C VAL A 41 -2.74 0.17 1.83
N ILE A 42 -3.08 1.00 2.82
CA ILE A 42 -2.41 2.29 3.09
C ILE A 42 -1.29 2.03 4.10
N PHE A 43 -0.11 2.55 3.79
CA PHE A 43 1.09 2.33 4.58
C PHE A 43 2.02 3.54 4.55
N GLU A 44 2.95 3.60 5.49
CA GLU A 44 4.07 4.53 5.48
C GLU A 44 5.37 3.84 5.87
N PHE A 45 6.49 4.41 5.42
CA PHE A 45 7.81 4.05 5.90
C PHE A 45 8.12 4.90 7.13
N VAL A 46 8.26 4.26 8.28
CA VAL A 46 8.65 4.92 9.53
C VAL A 46 10.16 5.13 9.55
N ASP A 47 10.89 4.15 9.01
CA ASP A 47 12.32 4.20 8.75
C ASP A 47 12.64 3.24 7.59
N VAL A 48 13.94 3.03 7.31
CA VAL A 48 14.41 2.18 6.21
C VAL A 48 13.98 0.70 6.31
N ASN A 49 13.70 0.22 7.52
CA ASN A 49 13.37 -1.18 7.80
C ASN A 49 11.97 -1.38 8.39
N THR A 50 11.29 -0.29 8.78
CA THR A 50 9.99 -0.33 9.44
C THR A 50 8.90 0.24 8.56
N VAL A 51 7.86 -0.56 8.34
CA VAL A 51 6.64 -0.17 7.62
C VAL A 51 5.46 -0.29 8.57
N TRP A 52 4.59 0.73 8.59
CA TRP A 52 3.31 0.68 9.29
C TRP A 52 2.16 0.54 8.30
N PHE A 53 1.30 -0.45 8.53
CA PHE A 53 0.04 -0.62 7.81
C PHE A 53 -1.09 0.05 8.58
N HIS A 54 -1.65 1.11 8.02
CA HIS A 54 -2.67 1.93 8.67
C HIS A 54 -4.08 1.42 8.43
N SER A 55 -4.37 0.96 7.21
CA SER A 55 -5.71 0.53 6.83
C SER A 55 -5.69 -0.41 5.64
N ILE A 56 -6.67 -1.31 5.62
CA ILE A 56 -7.00 -2.18 4.50
C ILE A 56 -8.46 -1.93 4.13
N GLY A 57 -8.74 -1.60 2.87
CA GLY A 57 -10.09 -1.25 2.44
C GLY A 57 -10.27 -1.29 0.93
N SER A 58 -11.52 -1.12 0.48
CA SER A 58 -11.85 -1.06 -0.96
C SER A 58 -11.32 0.23 -1.59
N HIS A 59 -11.60 0.51 -2.85
CA HIS A 59 -11.31 1.83 -3.43
C HIS A 59 -12.07 2.99 -2.74
N ASP A 60 -13.08 2.68 -1.92
CA ASP A 60 -13.95 3.66 -1.26
C ASP A 60 -13.38 4.26 0.04
N ILE A 61 -12.14 3.94 0.44
CA ILE A 61 -11.53 4.54 1.66
C ILE A 61 -11.34 6.07 1.56
N TYR A 62 -11.71 6.67 0.42
CA TYR A 62 -11.70 8.11 0.18
C TYR A 62 -13.09 8.75 0.14
N LYS A 63 -14.15 8.09 0.61
CA LYS A 63 -15.45 8.73 0.82
C LYS A 63 -15.49 9.56 2.09
#